data_AF-A0A962Z9Z1-F1
#
_entry.id   AF-A0A962Z9Z1-F1
#
_cell.length_a   1.000
_cell.length_b   1.000
_cell.length_c   1.000
_cell.angle_alpha   90.00
_cell.angle_beta   90.00
_cell.angle_gamma   90.00
#
_symmetry.space_group_name_H-M   'P 1'
#
loop_
_entity.id
_entity.type
_entity.pdbx_description
1 polymer ?
#
loop_
_entity_poly.entity_id
_entity_poly.type
_entity_poly.pdbx_seq_one_letter_code
_entity_poly.pdbx_strand_id
1 'polypeptide(L)'
;PMLYIGEKVGTGKGPKVDIALDPLEGTTICAKGGPNAIACLAMAPHGGFLNAPDTYMNKIAVGGGLPEGVIDIRRTPAENLAALSEAKDVDVSDLVVLILDRPRHEKLIADVRAAGARIRLISDGDVAGVIATSRADSGIDIYMGTGGAPEGVLAAAALRCIGGQFQGQLAFRNEEEKVRAKRMGVEDLDRIYSVEELAKGDVMFTATGVT
;
A
#
# COMPACT_ATOMS: atom_id res chain seq x y z
N PRO A 1 -13.97 -9.31 -17.86
CA PRO A 1 -14.16 -10.67 -18.44
C PRO A 1 -13.10 -11.69 -18.02
N MET A 2 -11.86 -11.26 -17.76
CA MET A 2 -10.74 -12.13 -17.33
C MET A 2 -10.18 -11.64 -15.99
N LEU A 3 -9.56 -12.55 -15.25
CA LEU A 3 -8.95 -12.35 -13.94
C LEU A 3 -9.94 -11.75 -12.92
N TYR A 4 -11.18 -12.24 -12.93
CA TYR A 4 -12.20 -11.75 -12.00
C TYR A 4 -12.03 -12.38 -10.61
N ILE A 5 -12.50 -11.70 -9.57
CA ILE A 5 -12.44 -12.20 -8.19
C ILE A 5 -13.15 -13.56 -8.10
N GLY A 6 -12.41 -14.58 -7.66
CA GLY A 6 -12.90 -15.96 -7.54
C GLY A 6 -12.72 -16.83 -8.79
N GLU A 7 -12.12 -16.30 -9.86
CA GLU A 7 -11.69 -17.10 -11.00
C GLU A 7 -10.67 -18.16 -10.58
N LYS A 8 -10.82 -19.39 -11.09
CA LYS A 8 -9.88 -20.48 -10.85
C LYS A 8 -8.80 -20.46 -11.92
N VAL A 9 -7.54 -20.36 -11.48
CA VAL A 9 -6.37 -20.34 -12.37
C VAL A 9 -5.35 -21.43 -12.00
N GLY A 10 -4.37 -21.64 -12.87
CA GLY A 10 -3.34 -22.68 -12.72
C GLY A 10 -3.77 -24.04 -13.28
N THR A 11 -2.90 -25.05 -13.14
CA THR A 11 -3.13 -26.40 -13.71
C THR A 11 -4.10 -27.27 -12.88
N GLY A 12 -4.56 -26.77 -11.74
CA GLY A 12 -5.35 -27.53 -10.76
C GLY A 12 -4.53 -28.54 -9.93
N LYS A 13 -3.21 -28.59 -10.09
CA LYS A 13 -2.30 -29.43 -9.30
C LYS A 13 -1.50 -28.59 -8.32
N GLY A 14 -1.32 -29.07 -7.09
CA GLY A 14 -0.59 -28.39 -6.04
C GLY A 14 -1.51 -27.85 -4.92
N PRO A 15 -0.94 -27.11 -3.95
CA PRO A 15 -1.70 -26.55 -2.85
C PRO A 15 -2.69 -25.48 -3.33
N LYS A 16 -3.79 -25.33 -2.58
CA LYS A 16 -4.71 -24.20 -2.77
C LYS A 16 -4.06 -22.92 -2.25
N VAL A 17 -3.93 -21.94 -3.13
CA VAL A 17 -3.36 -20.63 -2.82
C VAL A 17 -4.34 -19.53 -3.20
N ASP A 18 -4.26 -18.40 -2.51
CA ASP A 18 -4.88 -17.16 -2.93
C ASP A 18 -3.90 -16.38 -3.81
N ILE A 19 -4.44 -15.66 -4.80
CA ILE A 19 -3.66 -14.87 -5.74
C ILE A 19 -4.22 -13.45 -5.71
N ALA A 20 -3.34 -12.48 -5.47
CA ALA A 20 -3.58 -11.07 -5.75
C ALA A 20 -2.71 -10.68 -6.95
N LEU A 21 -3.26 -9.91 -7.88
CA LEU A 21 -2.52 -9.52 -9.07
C LEU A 21 -2.93 -8.13 -9.52
N ASP A 22 -1.96 -7.42 -10.10
CA ASP A 22 -2.20 -6.25 -10.92
C ASP A 22 -1.43 -6.46 -12.23
N PRO A 23 -2.11 -6.82 -13.33
CA PRO A 23 -1.44 -7.10 -14.60
C PRO A 23 -0.66 -5.90 -15.12
N LEU A 24 -1.11 -4.68 -14.81
CA LEU A 24 -0.46 -3.45 -15.21
C LEU A 24 -0.81 -2.35 -14.20
N GLU A 25 0.03 -2.24 -13.19
CA GLU A 25 0.00 -1.13 -12.25
C GLU A 25 0.51 0.13 -12.98
N GLY A 26 -0.25 1.22 -12.85
CA GLY A 26 0.03 2.45 -13.58
C GLY A 26 -0.33 2.35 -15.07
N THR A 27 -1.54 1.88 -15.41
CA THR A 27 -2.02 1.87 -16.81
C THR A 27 -1.83 3.21 -17.53
N THR A 28 -2.08 4.33 -16.83
CA THR A 28 -1.86 5.68 -17.37
C THR A 28 -0.37 6.01 -17.52
N ILE A 29 0.48 5.52 -16.61
CA ILE A 29 1.94 5.65 -16.70
C ILE A 29 2.44 4.96 -17.97
N CYS A 30 2.08 3.69 -18.14
CA CYS A 30 2.46 2.90 -19.32
C CYS A 30 1.98 3.56 -20.62
N ALA A 31 0.72 4.03 -20.67
CA ALA A 31 0.16 4.66 -21.85
C ALA A 31 0.88 5.97 -22.26
N LYS A 32 1.53 6.64 -21.31
CA LYS A 32 2.24 7.91 -21.54
C LYS A 32 3.77 7.75 -21.59
N GLY A 33 4.28 6.52 -21.45
CA GLY A 33 5.72 6.27 -21.34
C GLY A 33 6.34 6.91 -20.09
N GLY A 34 5.55 7.08 -19.03
CA GLY A 34 6.06 7.56 -17.74
C GLY A 34 6.85 6.46 -17.01
N PRO A 35 7.65 6.82 -16.00
CA PRO A 35 8.43 5.84 -15.23
C PRO A 35 7.57 5.08 -14.21
N ASN A 36 8.04 3.89 -13.82
CA ASN A 36 7.52 3.06 -12.71
C ASN A 36 6.19 2.35 -12.97
N ALA A 37 5.82 2.05 -14.21
CA ALA A 37 4.76 1.07 -14.44
C ALA A 37 5.32 -0.34 -14.16
N ILE A 38 4.55 -1.17 -13.46
CA ILE A 38 4.96 -2.54 -13.13
C ILE A 38 3.83 -3.54 -13.41
N ALA A 39 4.19 -4.78 -13.70
CA ALA A 39 3.27 -5.91 -13.59
C ALA A 39 3.60 -6.66 -12.29
N CYS A 40 2.62 -6.92 -11.43
CA CYS A 40 2.87 -7.59 -10.16
C CYS A 40 1.84 -8.67 -9.81
N LEU A 41 2.32 -9.64 -9.02
CA LEU A 41 1.55 -10.79 -8.55
C LEU A 41 2.04 -11.20 -7.17
N ALA A 42 1.09 -11.53 -6.29
CA ALA A 42 1.33 -12.09 -4.98
C ALA A 42 0.57 -13.41 -4.80
N MET A 43 1.16 -14.32 -4.03
CA MET A 43 0.55 -15.58 -3.63
C MET A 43 0.68 -15.78 -2.13
N ALA A 44 -0.34 -16.38 -1.53
CA ALA A 44 -0.33 -16.82 -0.13
C ALA A 44 -1.16 -18.10 0.02
N PRO A 45 -1.01 -18.88 1.10
CA PRO A 45 -1.96 -19.94 1.43
C PRO A 45 -3.41 -19.45 1.42
N HIS A 46 -4.37 -20.34 1.17
CA HIS A 46 -5.77 -19.96 1.11
C HIS A 46 -6.26 -19.26 2.40
N GLY A 47 -6.94 -18.12 2.24
CA GLY A 47 -7.30 -17.21 3.33
C GLY A 47 -6.17 -16.26 3.75
N GLY A 48 -5.08 -16.23 2.98
CA GLY A 48 -3.87 -15.47 3.28
C GLY A 48 -4.00 -13.98 3.02
N PHE A 49 -4.78 -13.58 2.01
CA PHE A 49 -5.00 -12.17 1.71
C PHE A 49 -6.30 -11.66 2.31
N LEU A 50 -6.32 -10.39 2.72
CA LEU A 50 -7.57 -9.69 2.98
C LEU A 50 -8.42 -9.74 1.69
N ASN A 51 -9.63 -10.27 1.78
CA ASN A 51 -10.62 -10.17 0.71
C ASN A 51 -11.14 -8.73 0.64
N ALA A 52 -10.31 -7.82 0.14
CA ALA A 52 -10.56 -6.40 0.15
C ALA A 52 -11.73 -6.06 -0.81
N PRO A 53 -12.74 -5.31 -0.36
CA PRO A 53 -13.74 -4.78 -1.27
C PRO A 53 -13.09 -3.82 -2.27
N ASP A 54 -13.69 -3.69 -3.45
CA ASP A 54 -13.31 -2.69 -4.45
C ASP A 54 -13.69 -1.29 -3.96
N THR A 55 -12.84 -0.72 -3.11
CA THR A 55 -12.95 0.58 -2.47
C THR A 55 -11.55 1.18 -2.28
N TYR A 56 -11.47 2.37 -1.71
CA TYR A 56 -10.21 3.00 -1.36
C TYR A 56 -9.68 2.49 -0.01
N MET A 57 -8.40 2.69 0.24
CA MET A 57 -7.73 2.45 1.51
C MET A 57 -6.80 3.63 1.78
N ASN A 58 -6.91 4.23 2.97
CA ASN A 58 -5.89 5.12 3.50
C ASN A 58 -4.70 4.26 3.93
N LYS A 59 -3.48 4.62 3.53
CA LYS A 59 -2.28 3.81 3.69
C LYS A 59 -1.16 4.65 4.30
N ILE A 60 -0.40 4.03 5.18
CA ILE A 60 0.89 4.54 5.65
C ILE A 60 1.89 3.38 5.68
N ALA A 61 3.09 3.59 5.16
CA ALA A 61 4.09 2.53 5.06
C ALA A 61 5.52 3.05 5.16
N VAL A 62 6.39 2.28 5.79
CA VAL A 62 7.83 2.50 5.90
C VAL A 62 8.60 1.20 5.68
N GLY A 63 9.88 1.32 5.33
CA GLY A 63 10.76 0.17 5.15
C GLY A 63 11.16 -0.57 6.42
N GLY A 64 11.83 -1.71 6.25
CA GLY A 64 12.38 -2.51 7.35
C GLY A 64 13.56 -1.84 8.06
N GLY A 65 13.98 -2.43 9.19
CA GLY A 65 15.11 -1.94 10.00
C GLY A 65 14.76 -0.82 10.99
N LEU A 66 13.48 -0.43 11.06
CA LEU A 66 12.96 0.55 12.01
C LEU A 66 12.32 -0.15 13.23
N PRO A 67 12.29 0.49 14.42
CA PRO A 67 11.55 -0.01 15.56
C PRO A 67 10.08 -0.26 15.24
N GLU A 68 9.51 -1.35 15.75
CA GLU A 68 8.09 -1.68 15.57
C GLU A 68 7.19 -0.56 16.12
N GLY A 69 6.12 -0.22 15.39
CA GLY A 69 5.17 0.81 15.81
C GLY A 69 5.64 2.25 15.60
N VAL A 70 6.66 2.46 14.75
CA VAL A 70 7.15 3.81 14.39
C VAL A 70 6.06 4.62 13.68
N ILE A 71 5.19 3.95 12.91
CA ILE A 71 4.04 4.56 12.24
C ILE A 71 2.71 4.20 12.92
N ASP A 72 1.78 5.15 12.92
CA ASP A 72 0.38 4.96 13.28
C ASP A 72 -0.51 5.81 12.38
N ILE A 73 -1.39 5.18 11.61
CA ILE A 73 -2.27 5.85 10.65
C ILE A 73 -3.27 6.82 11.30
N ARG A 74 -3.49 6.71 12.62
CA ARG A 74 -4.35 7.62 13.40
C ARG A 74 -3.62 8.91 13.79
N ARG A 75 -2.29 8.88 13.82
CA ARG A 75 -1.47 10.06 14.11
C ARG A 75 -1.54 11.04 12.93
N THR A 76 -1.37 12.31 13.25
CA THR A 76 -1.17 13.35 12.23
C THR A 76 0.10 13.08 11.42
N PRO A 77 0.23 13.64 10.20
CA PRO A 77 1.47 13.53 9.43
C PRO A 77 2.69 14.03 10.21
N ALA A 78 2.56 15.12 10.97
CA ALA A 78 3.63 15.69 11.78
C ALA A 78 4.13 14.71 12.87
N GLU A 79 3.21 14.06 13.59
CA GLU A 79 3.56 13.07 14.62
C GLU A 79 4.23 11.83 14.05
N ASN A 80 3.76 11.32 12.90
CA ASN A 80 4.42 10.20 12.21
C ASN A 80 5.81 10.57 11.71
N LEU A 81 5.98 11.78 11.15
CA LEU A 81 7.28 12.25 10.66
C LEU A 81 8.27 12.49 11.79
N ALA A 82 7.83 13.02 12.93
CA ALA A 82 8.67 13.18 14.12
C ALA A 82 9.15 11.82 14.64
N ALA A 83 8.24 10.83 14.77
CA ALA A 83 8.60 9.48 15.21
C ALA A 83 9.58 8.80 14.23
N LEU A 84 9.37 8.97 12.92
CA LEU A 84 10.26 8.42 11.91
C LEU A 84 11.64 9.09 11.91
N SER A 85 11.67 10.41 12.07
CA SER A 85 12.90 11.21 12.19
C SER A 85 13.74 10.75 13.39
N GLU A 86 13.12 10.56 14.55
CA GLU A 86 13.78 10.02 15.74
C GLU A 86 14.30 8.59 15.50
N ALA A 87 13.50 7.72 14.90
CA ALA A 87 13.89 6.34 14.62
C ALA A 87 15.04 6.23 13.61
N LYS A 88 15.19 7.21 12.71
CA LYS A 88 16.24 7.24 11.67
C LYS A 88 17.45 8.09 12.05
N ASP A 89 17.39 8.83 13.15
CA ASP A 89 18.41 9.81 13.57
C ASP A 89 18.73 10.83 12.47
N VAL A 90 17.68 11.43 11.89
CA VAL A 90 17.77 12.47 10.85
C VAL A 90 16.77 13.58 11.13
N ASP A 91 16.96 14.77 10.55
CA ASP A 91 15.98 15.84 10.67
C ASP A 91 14.70 15.52 9.87
N VAL A 92 13.55 16.03 10.32
CA VAL A 92 12.28 15.90 9.57
C VAL A 92 12.40 16.44 8.14
N SER A 93 13.21 17.49 7.94
CA SER A 93 13.50 18.06 6.61
C SER A 93 14.27 17.14 5.68
N ASP A 94 14.93 16.12 6.21
CA ASP A 94 15.61 15.10 5.40
C ASP A 94 14.66 13.98 4.98
N LEU A 95 13.47 13.86 5.57
CA LEU A 95 12.50 12.84 5.19
C LEU A 95 11.80 13.21 3.87
N VAL A 96 11.55 12.21 3.04
CA VAL A 96 10.79 12.28 1.80
C VAL A 96 9.53 11.44 1.91
N VAL A 97 8.39 12.11 1.85
CA VAL A 97 7.06 11.49 1.81
C VAL A 97 6.63 11.30 0.36
N LEU A 98 6.32 10.06 -0.02
CA LEU A 98 5.73 9.76 -1.32
C LEU A 98 4.20 9.78 -1.23
N ILE A 99 3.56 10.54 -2.11
CA ILE A 99 2.10 10.76 -2.11
C ILE A 99 1.58 10.76 -3.55
N LEU A 100 0.42 10.13 -3.79
CA LEU A 100 -0.27 10.27 -5.07
C LEU A 100 -0.76 11.71 -5.29
N ASP A 101 -0.47 12.30 -6.45
CA ASP A 101 -0.95 13.63 -6.84
C ASP A 101 -2.43 13.58 -7.20
N ARG A 102 -3.29 13.90 -6.22
CA ARG A 102 -4.74 13.83 -6.33
C ARG A 102 -5.36 14.96 -5.49
N PRO A 103 -6.50 15.54 -5.92
CA PRO A 103 -7.21 16.56 -5.13
C PRO A 103 -7.53 16.11 -3.70
N ARG A 104 -7.86 14.82 -3.51
CA ARG A 104 -8.13 14.23 -2.18
C ARG A 104 -6.93 14.26 -1.21
N HIS A 105 -5.71 14.53 -1.70
CA HIS A 105 -4.50 14.60 -0.88
C HIS A 105 -4.02 16.03 -0.63
N GLU A 106 -4.73 17.06 -1.07
CA GLU A 106 -4.32 18.47 -0.86
C GLU A 106 -4.08 18.79 0.61
N LYS A 107 -4.97 18.33 1.51
CA LYS A 107 -4.79 18.50 2.96
C LYS A 107 -3.55 17.77 3.47
N LEU A 108 -3.38 16.50 3.10
CA LEU A 108 -2.21 15.70 3.49
C LEU A 108 -0.91 16.36 3.02
N ILE A 109 -0.86 16.83 1.78
CA ILE A 109 0.29 17.53 1.20
C ILE A 109 0.60 18.81 1.98
N ALA A 110 -0.43 19.59 2.34
CA ALA A 110 -0.26 20.79 3.15
C ALA A 110 0.25 20.47 4.56
N ASP A 111 -0.31 19.46 5.22
CA ASP A 111 0.09 19.02 6.57
C ASP A 111 1.56 18.52 6.58
N VAL A 112 1.97 17.74 5.57
CA VAL A 112 3.35 17.26 5.44
C VAL A 112 4.33 18.42 5.19
N ARG A 113 3.97 19.38 4.33
CA ARG A 113 4.78 20.60 4.12
C ARG A 113 4.90 21.42 5.39
N ALA A 114 3.81 21.57 6.14
CA ALA A 114 3.81 22.29 7.41
C ALA A 114 4.69 21.61 8.48
N ALA A 115 4.78 20.27 8.45
CA ALA A 115 5.68 19.51 9.31
C ALA A 115 7.17 19.65 8.91
N GLY A 116 7.47 20.18 7.71
CA GLY A 116 8.83 20.46 7.25
C GLY A 116 9.47 19.36 6.40
N ALA A 117 8.79 18.24 6.16
CA ALA A 117 9.30 17.15 5.32
C ALA A 117 9.20 17.47 3.83
N ARG A 118 10.02 16.79 3.03
CA ARG A 118 10.00 16.86 1.57
C ARG A 118 8.90 15.95 1.03
N ILE A 119 8.34 16.30 -0.12
CA ILE A 119 7.30 15.50 -0.78
C ILE A 119 7.73 15.14 -2.19
N ARG A 120 7.61 13.87 -2.53
CA ARG A 120 7.61 13.40 -3.91
C ARG A 120 6.18 13.05 -4.30
N LEU A 121 5.68 13.73 -5.33
CA LEU A 121 4.36 13.46 -5.90
C LEU A 121 4.49 12.46 -7.05
N ILE A 122 3.59 11.47 -7.08
CA ILE A 122 3.48 10.51 -8.17
C ILE A 122 2.09 10.54 -8.79
N SER A 123 2.01 10.45 -10.11
CA SER A 123 0.71 10.50 -10.81
C SER A 123 -0.08 9.21 -10.67
N ASP A 124 0.59 8.08 -10.45
CA ASP A 124 -0.01 6.76 -10.29
C ASP A 124 1.01 5.84 -9.62
N GLY A 125 0.56 4.64 -9.27
CA GLY A 125 1.43 3.54 -8.89
C GLY A 125 1.89 3.53 -7.43
N ASP A 126 0.95 3.30 -6.52
CA ASP A 126 1.24 3.26 -5.10
C ASP A 126 1.76 1.89 -4.60
N VAL A 127 1.68 0.82 -5.39
CA VAL A 127 2.34 -0.45 -5.07
C VAL A 127 3.85 -0.27 -5.20
N ALA A 128 4.30 0.25 -6.36
CA ALA A 128 5.70 0.59 -6.58
C ALA A 128 6.19 1.63 -5.56
N GLY A 129 5.33 2.60 -5.22
CA GLY A 129 5.63 3.63 -4.24
C GLY A 129 5.85 3.11 -2.82
N VAL A 130 5.03 2.16 -2.35
CA VAL A 130 5.23 1.53 -1.03
C VAL A 130 6.49 0.67 -1.03
N ILE A 131 6.75 -0.12 -2.09
CA ILE A 131 7.98 -0.92 -2.20
C ILE A 131 9.23 -0.04 -2.11
N ALA A 132 9.19 1.15 -2.70
CA ALA A 132 10.30 2.10 -2.68
C ALA A 132 10.72 2.49 -1.24
N THR A 133 9.80 2.48 -0.27
CA THR A 133 10.14 2.79 1.15
C THR A 133 11.12 1.79 1.76
N SER A 134 11.22 0.58 1.21
CA SER A 134 12.10 -0.49 1.68
C SER A 134 13.41 -0.60 0.88
N ARG A 135 13.66 0.37 0.00
CA ARG A 135 14.85 0.40 -0.85
C ARG A 135 15.74 1.56 -0.44
N ALA A 136 16.94 1.27 0.05
CA ALA A 136 17.88 2.30 0.51
C ALA A 136 18.26 3.32 -0.59
N ASP A 137 18.24 2.92 -1.86
CA ASP A 137 18.58 3.74 -3.01
C ASP A 137 17.41 4.54 -3.61
N SER A 138 16.19 4.37 -3.09
CA SER A 138 15.00 5.02 -3.66
C SER A 138 14.88 6.51 -3.31
N GLY A 139 15.48 6.91 -2.18
CA GLY A 139 15.30 8.22 -1.58
C GLY A 139 13.87 8.47 -1.04
N ILE A 140 13.10 7.40 -0.76
CA ILE A 140 11.76 7.48 -0.19
C ILE A 140 11.76 6.90 1.22
N ASP A 141 11.31 7.68 2.20
CA ASP A 141 11.34 7.28 3.61
C ASP A 141 9.99 6.71 4.06
N ILE A 142 8.90 7.27 3.55
CA ILE A 142 7.54 6.95 3.97
C ILE A 142 6.55 7.18 2.84
N TYR A 143 5.58 6.27 2.70
CA TYR A 143 4.40 6.47 1.87
C TYR A 143 3.23 6.91 2.75
N MET A 144 2.47 7.91 2.31
CA MET A 144 1.21 8.31 2.96
C MET A 144 0.15 8.62 1.92
N GLY A 145 -1.07 8.14 2.14
CA GLY A 145 -2.25 8.60 1.41
C GLY A 145 -3.22 7.50 1.01
N THR A 146 -4.26 7.92 0.30
CA THR A 146 -5.40 7.09 -0.10
C THR A 146 -5.30 6.64 -1.55
N GLY A 147 -5.30 5.32 -1.73
CA GLY A 147 -5.30 4.63 -3.03
C GLY A 147 -6.16 3.38 -2.99
N GLY A 148 -6.17 2.56 -4.05
CA GLY A 148 -7.07 1.41 -4.10
C GLY A 148 -6.74 0.37 -3.01
N ALA A 149 -7.78 -0.25 -2.44
CA ALA A 149 -7.60 -1.27 -1.40
C ALA A 149 -6.91 -2.55 -1.91
N PRO A 150 -7.19 -3.07 -3.13
CA PRO A 150 -6.45 -4.20 -3.69
C PRO A 150 -4.95 -3.95 -3.80
N GLU A 151 -4.55 -2.75 -4.21
CA GLU A 151 -3.16 -2.31 -4.30
C GLU A 151 -2.53 -2.22 -2.90
N GLY A 152 -3.31 -1.89 -1.87
CA GLY A 152 -2.86 -1.96 -0.48
C GLY A 152 -2.50 -3.39 -0.06
N VAL A 153 -3.26 -4.39 -0.50
CA VAL A 153 -2.95 -5.81 -0.24
C VAL A 153 -1.68 -6.25 -0.98
N LEU A 154 -1.51 -5.86 -2.24
CA LEU A 154 -0.29 -6.14 -3.02
C LEU A 154 0.95 -5.49 -2.40
N ALA A 155 0.83 -4.22 -2.00
CA ALA A 155 1.89 -3.48 -1.32
C ALA A 155 2.27 -4.13 0.02
N ALA A 156 1.28 -4.52 0.83
CA ALA A 156 1.51 -5.25 2.07
C ALA A 156 2.19 -6.61 1.81
N ALA A 157 1.75 -7.34 0.78
CA ALA A 157 2.37 -8.61 0.40
C ALA A 157 3.85 -8.44 0.01
N ALA A 158 4.20 -7.36 -0.70
CA ALA A 158 5.59 -7.04 -0.99
C ALA A 158 6.40 -6.76 0.29
N LEU A 159 5.86 -5.94 1.20
CA LEU A 159 6.52 -5.61 2.47
C LEU A 159 6.66 -6.82 3.40
N ARG A 160 5.75 -7.80 3.35
CA ARG A 160 5.91 -9.08 4.05
C ARG A 160 7.15 -9.85 3.58
N CYS A 161 7.55 -9.69 2.32
CA CYS A 161 8.71 -10.36 1.76
C CYS A 161 10.02 -9.59 1.99
N ILE A 162 10.00 -8.26 1.87
CA ILE A 162 11.22 -7.42 1.92
C ILE A 162 11.44 -6.70 3.25
N GLY A 163 10.49 -6.82 4.18
CA GLY A 163 10.50 -6.18 5.48
C GLY A 163 10.00 -4.73 5.43
N GLY A 164 9.20 -4.36 6.42
CA GLY A 164 8.63 -3.01 6.54
C GLY A 164 7.42 -3.00 7.45
N GLN A 165 6.87 -1.82 7.66
CA GLN A 165 5.62 -1.63 8.40
C GLN A 165 4.59 -1.03 7.47
N PHE A 166 3.36 -1.51 7.56
CA PHE A 166 2.21 -1.01 6.81
C PHE A 166 1.00 -0.94 7.74
N GLN A 167 0.24 0.14 7.64
CA GLN A 167 -1.12 0.20 8.16
C GLN A 167 -2.07 0.69 7.08
N GLY A 168 -3.21 0.01 6.97
CA GLY A 168 -4.28 0.33 6.04
C GLY A 168 -5.60 0.51 6.76
N GLN A 169 -6.39 1.50 6.36
CA GLN A 169 -7.79 1.65 6.79
C GLN A 169 -8.68 1.78 5.56
N LEU A 170 -9.71 0.95 5.45
CA LEU A 170 -10.65 1.02 4.32
C LEU A 170 -11.36 2.38 4.32
N ALA A 171 -11.45 3.00 3.15
CA ALA A 171 -11.98 4.35 2.95
C ALA A 171 -13.20 4.30 2.03
N PHE A 172 -14.37 4.08 2.63
CA PHE A 172 -15.63 3.94 1.91
C PHE A 172 -16.16 5.28 1.39
N ARG A 173 -16.53 5.33 0.12
CA ARG A 173 -17.05 6.55 -0.53
C ARG A 173 -18.53 6.79 -0.32
N ASN A 174 -19.29 5.72 -0.05
CA ASN A 174 -20.74 5.75 0.06
C ASN A 174 -21.25 4.55 0.88
N GLU A 175 -22.54 4.57 1.22
CA GLU A 175 -23.18 3.50 2.00
C GLU A 175 -23.23 2.16 1.25
N GLU A 176 -23.28 2.16 -0.08
CA GLU A 176 -23.28 0.92 -0.86
C GLU A 176 -21.97 0.13 -0.70
N GLU A 177 -20.83 0.82 -0.68
CA GLU A 177 -19.53 0.21 -0.39
C GLU A 177 -19.48 -0.35 1.04
N LYS A 178 -20.02 0.37 2.03
CA LYS A 178 -20.10 -0.12 3.42
C LYS A 178 -20.95 -1.38 3.54
N VAL A 179 -22.12 -1.40 2.88
CA VAL A 179 -23.00 -2.58 2.85
C VAL A 179 -22.31 -3.78 2.19
N ARG A 180 -21.59 -3.54 1.08
CA ARG A 180 -20.82 -4.58 0.39
C ARG A 180 -19.69 -5.12 1.26
N ALA A 181 -18.94 -4.24 1.93
CA ALA A 181 -17.87 -4.62 2.84
C ALA A 181 -18.39 -5.51 3.98
N LYS A 182 -19.53 -5.15 4.59
CA LYS A 182 -20.20 -5.99 5.60
C LYS A 182 -20.57 -7.37 5.07
N ARG A 183 -21.10 -7.46 3.84
CA ARG A 183 -21.38 -8.76 3.19
C ARG A 183 -20.12 -9.60 2.92
N MET A 184 -18.97 -8.94 2.79
CA MET A 184 -17.66 -9.58 2.64
C MET A 184 -16.98 -9.91 3.97
N GLY A 185 -17.64 -9.65 5.12
CA GLY A 185 -17.14 -9.97 6.46
C GLY A 185 -16.37 -8.84 7.14
N VAL A 186 -16.43 -7.61 6.63
CA VAL A 186 -15.90 -6.43 7.33
C VAL A 186 -16.91 -5.98 8.38
N GLU A 187 -16.68 -6.35 9.64
CA GLU A 187 -17.57 -6.01 10.76
C GLU A 187 -17.35 -4.58 11.26
N ASP A 188 -16.09 -4.20 11.46
CA ASP A 188 -15.64 -2.88 11.88
C ASP A 188 -15.13 -2.10 10.66
N LEU A 189 -15.84 -1.01 10.32
CA LEU A 189 -15.54 -0.16 9.17
C LEU A 189 -14.38 0.81 9.45
N ASP A 190 -14.07 1.06 10.72
CA ASP A 190 -12.98 1.94 11.13
C ASP A 190 -11.70 1.15 11.45
N ARG A 191 -11.72 -0.17 11.24
CA ARG A 191 -10.62 -1.08 11.52
C ARG A 191 -9.35 -0.67 10.78
N ILE A 192 -8.24 -0.71 11.52
CA ILE A 192 -6.88 -0.58 11.00
C ILE A 192 -6.34 -1.99 10.81
N TYR A 193 -5.83 -2.26 9.62
CA TYR A 193 -5.21 -3.51 9.23
C TYR A 193 -3.70 -3.36 9.27
N SER A 194 -3.00 -4.26 9.97
CA SER A 194 -1.54 -4.37 9.89
C SER A 194 -1.09 -5.03 8.59
N VAL A 195 0.22 -4.99 8.31
CA VAL A 195 0.83 -5.67 7.17
C VAL A 195 0.55 -7.19 7.19
N GLU A 196 0.61 -7.83 8.35
CA GLU A 196 0.27 -9.24 8.58
C GLU A 196 -1.21 -9.52 8.30
N GLU A 197 -2.11 -8.60 8.64
CA GLU A 197 -3.55 -8.83 8.48
C GLU A 197 -3.99 -8.69 7.02
N LEU A 198 -3.29 -7.87 6.24
CA LEU A 198 -3.49 -7.73 4.81
C LEU A 198 -2.91 -8.92 4.03
N ALA A 199 -1.77 -9.45 4.48
CA ALA A 199 -1.08 -10.57 3.85
C ALA A 199 -0.47 -11.53 4.90
N LYS A 200 -1.18 -12.62 5.18
CA LYS A 200 -0.94 -13.62 6.23
C LYS A 200 -0.16 -14.83 5.73
N GLY A 201 0.59 -15.45 6.64
CA GLY A 201 1.27 -16.71 6.41
C GLY A 201 2.50 -16.57 5.49
N ASP A 202 2.74 -17.60 4.69
CA ASP A 202 3.86 -17.68 3.75
C ASP A 202 3.53 -16.91 2.47
N VAL A 203 3.99 -15.66 2.40
CA VAL A 203 3.68 -14.74 1.30
C VAL A 203 4.81 -14.75 0.28
N MET A 204 4.46 -14.87 -1.00
CA MET A 204 5.35 -14.66 -2.14
C MET A 204 4.88 -13.45 -2.94
N PHE A 205 5.82 -12.62 -3.38
CA PHE A 205 5.56 -11.47 -4.23
C PHE A 205 6.55 -11.44 -5.38
N THR A 206 6.08 -11.08 -6.57
CA THR A 206 6.92 -10.81 -7.73
C THR A 206 6.41 -9.57 -8.46
N ALA A 207 7.35 -8.79 -8.98
CA ALA A 207 7.06 -7.66 -9.85
C ALA A 207 8.08 -7.60 -10.99
N THR A 208 7.63 -7.20 -12.17
CA THR A 208 8.48 -6.94 -13.34
C THR A 208 8.23 -5.51 -13.80
N GLY A 209 9.31 -4.73 -13.96
CA GLY A 209 9.23 -3.37 -14.49
C GLY A 209 8.76 -3.37 -15.94
N VAL A 210 7.83 -2.47 -16.24
CA VAL A 210 7.39 -2.13 -17.59
C VAL A 210 8.13 -0.88 -18.07
N THR A 211 8.29 0.13 -17.20
CA THR A 211 9.00 1.39 -17.45
C THR A 211 9.77 1.92 -16.25
#